data_AF-A0A7V6E0P8-F1
#
_entry.id   AF-A0A7V6E0P8-F1
#
_cell.length_a   1.000
_cell.length_b   1.000
_cell.length_c   1.000
_cell.angle_alpha   90.00
_cell.angle_beta   90.00
_cell.angle_gamma   90.00
#
_symmetry.space_group_name_H-M   'P 1'
#
loop_
_entity.id
_entity.type
_entity.pdbx_description
1 polymer ?
#
loop_
_entity_poly.entity_id
_entity_poly.type
_entity_poly.pdbx_seq_one_letter_code
_entity_poly.pdbx_strand_id
1 'polypeptide(L)'
;MENTKNPSANIKFLAILGLVVITVLVFWNGLYGDFVWDDIFLISENPQIHRDNPADFFTEQFFPAQRWNRPGYYRPMVIFSYWADYQLFGMNPFAFHVTNLVLHILCVLLFFDVLVGHFKVFSFGAAWLASAIFALHPYHTESVMFISGRTDLLGTLFFLLALIHYIEFRESGRALPVYLAVGAFVLGLLSKELILIFVPVILIWEFFRDDRRSLQNVAVSVSPFVVTTLFYMPLRAIILGSAERTISATSIVSGLGSRLFYAPVIFSKYLLMLVLPARFNAFRYEEYHRHFAGSIRLGLGTVGGILAAIAFVALIIYLLVKGRRALAFWLSLIPIGLLLVLNIIPIPAAPISERFLYLPSLGFAGAVGLVVTRLSDRLKAINPRTSIFAFVAIVLLSYYSAMIYVRSFDWKNEFMLFTSLIIAEPESAVGHTGLAKQYGEMGEHDSVIYHAKAAIESDPTIFPAWLSLANAYVFLERFDEAEDALMNAAALSPNNVYVYNAYGNLESKRGNYEMAKRFYERAVAIAPNYYHANYNLARLAHKEKNYGEALRYLELARQSNPKNPELYRFKSIVLSEMGENERAREAWAEYLRLPGVKVGDFVGDDDAPGVIPKSMRKP
;
A
#
# COMPACT_ATOMS: atom_id res chain seq x y z
N MET A 1 -16.07 -32.70 -30.62
CA MET A 1 -16.72 -31.76 -29.68
C MET A 1 -17.81 -32.55 -28.98
N GLU A 2 -17.46 -33.28 -27.92
CA GLU A 2 -18.42 -34.07 -27.14
C GLU A 2 -17.96 -34.05 -25.67
N ASN A 3 -18.89 -33.73 -24.76
CA ASN A 3 -18.77 -33.69 -23.30
C ASN A 3 -17.91 -32.58 -22.65
N THR A 4 -18.39 -31.35 -22.69
CA THR A 4 -18.35 -30.48 -21.50
C THR A 4 -19.77 -30.37 -20.93
N LYS A 5 -20.25 -31.46 -20.30
CA LYS A 5 -21.47 -31.38 -19.50
C LYS A 5 -21.27 -30.26 -18.48
N ASN A 6 -22.10 -29.22 -18.57
CA ASN A 6 -22.11 -28.14 -17.61
C ASN A 6 -22.26 -28.78 -16.21
N PRO A 7 -21.32 -28.58 -15.28
CA PRO A 7 -21.35 -29.27 -14.00
C PRO A 7 -22.65 -28.97 -13.28
N SER A 8 -23.15 -29.95 -12.50
CA SER A 8 -24.36 -29.76 -11.72
C SER A 8 -24.23 -28.55 -10.78
N ALA A 9 -25.36 -27.95 -10.42
CA ALA A 9 -25.38 -26.80 -9.50
C ALA A 9 -24.60 -27.09 -8.20
N ASN A 10 -24.71 -28.33 -7.69
CA ASN A 10 -23.98 -28.77 -6.50
C ASN A 10 -22.45 -28.76 -6.70
N ILE A 11 -21.95 -29.22 -7.85
CA ILE A 11 -20.50 -29.21 -8.15
C ILE A 11 -20.00 -27.76 -8.26
N LYS A 12 -20.77 -26.87 -8.91
CA LYS A 12 -20.44 -25.45 -8.98
C LYS A 12 -20.38 -24.80 -7.61
N PHE A 13 -21.38 -25.07 -6.77
CA PHE A 13 -21.43 -24.58 -5.40
C PHE A 13 -20.23 -25.05 -4.57
N LEU A 14 -19.91 -26.35 -4.60
CA LEU A 14 -18.75 -26.91 -3.88
C LEU A 14 -17.43 -26.33 -4.38
N ALA A 15 -17.30 -26.09 -5.69
CA ALA A 15 -16.10 -25.49 -6.26
C ALA A 15 -15.90 -24.03 -5.78
N ILE A 16 -16.98 -23.23 -5.77
CA ILE A 16 -16.98 -21.87 -5.25
C ILE A 16 -16.67 -21.87 -3.75
N LEU A 17 -17.35 -22.72 -2.97
CA LEU A 17 -17.11 -22.86 -1.55
C LEU A 17 -15.66 -23.26 -1.26
N GLY A 18 -15.10 -24.17 -2.06
CA GLY A 18 -13.70 -24.58 -1.95
C GLY A 18 -12.72 -23.42 -2.17
N LEU A 19 -12.97 -22.55 -3.16
CA LEU A 19 -12.16 -21.33 -3.38
C LEU A 19 -12.27 -20.38 -2.20
N VAL A 20 -13.48 -20.12 -1.69
CA VAL A 20 -13.68 -19.24 -0.55
C VAL A 20 -12.96 -19.77 0.70
N VAL A 21 -13.17 -21.05 1.03
CA VAL A 21 -12.60 -21.67 2.24
C VAL A 21 -11.07 -21.68 2.18
N ILE A 22 -10.47 -22.10 1.06
CA ILE A 22 -9.01 -22.15 0.98
C ILE A 22 -8.38 -20.76 1.07
N THR A 23 -8.98 -19.75 0.43
CA THR A 23 -8.52 -18.37 0.52
C THR A 23 -8.63 -17.83 1.94
N VAL A 24 -9.76 -18.04 2.62
CA VAL A 24 -9.93 -17.60 4.02
C VAL A 24 -8.91 -18.26 4.94
N LEU A 25 -8.72 -19.58 4.84
CA LEU A 25 -7.82 -20.33 5.71
C LEU A 25 -6.36 -19.85 5.57
N VAL A 26 -5.92 -19.59 4.35
CA VAL A 26 -4.53 -19.21 4.06
C VAL A 26 -4.22 -17.79 4.53
N PHE A 27 -5.17 -16.86 4.43
CA PHE A 27 -5.00 -15.47 4.85
C PHE A 27 -5.45 -15.19 6.30
N TRP A 28 -6.06 -16.17 6.99
CA TRP A 28 -6.67 -16.00 8.31
C TRP A 28 -5.75 -15.34 9.34
N ASN A 29 -4.50 -15.77 9.39
CA ASN A 29 -3.54 -15.30 10.38
C ASN A 29 -3.19 -13.81 10.24
N GLY A 30 -3.18 -13.27 9.02
CA GLY A 30 -2.85 -11.87 8.80
C GLY A 30 -4.00 -10.90 9.08
N LEU A 31 -5.20 -11.39 9.44
CA LEU A 31 -6.32 -10.54 9.85
C LEU A 31 -6.07 -9.82 11.19
N TYR A 32 -5.14 -10.33 12.01
CA TYR A 32 -4.79 -9.79 13.33
C TYR A 32 -3.59 -8.83 13.28
N GLY A 33 -3.32 -8.22 12.12
CA GLY A 33 -2.31 -7.18 11.97
C GLY A 33 -2.80 -5.81 12.44
N ASP A 34 -1.84 -4.95 12.78
CA ASP A 34 -2.05 -3.54 13.09
C ASP A 34 -1.96 -2.68 11.81
N PHE A 35 -2.32 -1.40 11.89
CA PHE A 35 -2.02 -0.45 10.81
C PHE A 35 -0.50 -0.27 10.68
N VAL A 36 0.03 -0.49 9.48
CA VAL A 36 1.48 -0.37 9.21
C VAL A 36 1.78 0.60 8.07
N TRP A 37 2.91 1.29 8.17
CA TRP A 37 3.46 2.11 7.09
C TRP A 37 2.46 3.13 6.51
N ASP A 38 2.05 3.01 5.24
CA ASP A 38 1.11 3.97 4.64
C ASP A 38 -0.30 3.91 5.27
N ASP A 39 -0.68 2.81 5.94
CA ASP A 39 -1.97 2.70 6.63
C ASP A 39 -2.09 3.74 7.75
N ILE A 40 -0.98 4.06 8.39
CA ILE A 40 -0.93 5.07 9.46
C ILE A 40 -1.34 6.43 8.87
N PHE A 41 -0.80 6.80 7.72
CA PHE A 41 -1.05 8.12 7.11
C PHE A 41 -2.37 8.19 6.36
N LEU A 42 -2.81 7.09 5.75
CA LEU A 42 -4.02 7.04 4.92
C LEU A 42 -5.28 6.77 5.74
N ILE A 43 -5.14 6.18 6.93
CA ILE A 43 -6.25 5.79 7.79
C ILE A 43 -6.07 6.46 9.15
N SER A 44 -5.10 6.02 9.97
CA SER A 44 -5.03 6.41 11.38
C SER A 44 -4.90 7.91 11.62
N GLU A 45 -4.07 8.58 10.83
CA GLU A 45 -3.79 10.00 10.94
C GLU A 45 -4.51 10.82 9.86
N ASN A 46 -5.30 10.18 9.01
CA ASN A 46 -5.94 10.88 7.90
C ASN A 46 -7.17 11.64 8.41
N PRO A 47 -7.19 12.98 8.34
CA PRO A 47 -8.37 13.74 8.74
C PRO A 47 -9.56 13.51 7.78
N GLN A 48 -9.32 13.08 6.53
CA GLN A 48 -10.40 12.85 5.55
C GLN A 48 -11.34 11.74 6.01
N ILE A 49 -10.83 10.62 6.53
CA ILE A 49 -11.67 9.48 6.93
C ILE A 49 -12.58 9.78 8.13
N HIS A 50 -12.30 10.87 8.85
CA HIS A 50 -13.02 11.27 10.05
C HIS A 50 -14.11 12.33 9.77
N ARG A 51 -14.32 12.72 8.52
CA ARG A 51 -15.34 13.72 8.14
C ARG A 51 -16.72 13.10 7.91
N ASP A 52 -17.75 13.92 8.07
CA ASP A 52 -19.15 13.51 7.91
C ASP A 52 -19.59 13.42 6.44
N ASN A 53 -18.98 14.21 5.54
CA ASN A 53 -19.37 14.27 4.13
C ASN A 53 -18.40 13.51 3.22
N PRO A 54 -18.81 12.37 2.63
CA PRO A 54 -17.96 11.59 1.73
C PRO A 54 -17.73 12.23 0.35
N ALA A 55 -18.49 13.27 -0.03
CA ALA A 55 -18.32 13.94 -1.32
C ALA A 55 -16.96 14.66 -1.42
N ASP A 56 -16.42 15.12 -0.30
CA ASP A 56 -15.14 15.84 -0.22
C ASP A 56 -13.98 15.00 -0.78
N PHE A 57 -14.06 13.67 -0.65
CA PHE A 57 -13.02 12.74 -1.10
C PHE A 57 -12.75 12.85 -2.60
N PHE A 58 -13.76 13.22 -3.40
CA PHE A 58 -13.66 13.35 -4.84
C PHE A 58 -13.04 14.68 -5.30
N THR A 59 -12.69 15.55 -4.36
CA THR A 59 -12.06 16.87 -4.65
C THR A 59 -10.64 16.98 -4.09
N GLU A 60 -10.17 15.97 -3.35
CA GLU A 60 -8.88 15.99 -2.67
C GLU A 60 -7.93 14.91 -3.21
N GLN A 61 -6.64 15.07 -2.91
CA GLN A 61 -5.63 14.05 -3.19
C GLN A 61 -5.65 12.94 -2.13
N PHE A 62 -5.10 11.79 -2.53
CA PHE A 62 -5.09 10.55 -1.75
C PHE A 62 -4.25 10.62 -0.47
N PHE A 63 -3.07 11.25 -0.53
CA PHE A 63 -2.24 11.48 0.65
C PHE A 63 -2.49 12.89 1.20
N PRO A 64 -2.70 13.07 2.51
CA PRO A 64 -2.84 14.40 3.11
C PRO A 64 -1.61 15.28 2.82
N ALA A 65 -1.82 16.52 2.38
CA ALA A 65 -0.75 17.43 1.93
C ALA A 65 0.27 17.82 3.02
N GLN A 66 -0.01 17.54 4.29
CA GLN A 66 0.62 18.21 5.43
C GLN A 66 1.93 17.59 5.93
N ARG A 67 2.35 16.41 5.44
CA ARG A 67 3.52 15.72 6.03
C ARG A 67 4.72 15.53 5.11
N TRP A 68 4.54 15.35 3.81
CA TRP A 68 5.66 15.11 2.89
C TRP A 68 5.43 15.71 1.51
N ASN A 69 6.52 16.14 0.86
CA ASN A 69 6.57 16.57 -0.54
C ASN A 69 6.43 15.36 -1.49
N ARG A 70 5.45 14.49 -1.23
CA ARG A 70 5.17 13.27 -2.01
C ARG A 70 4.35 13.63 -3.26
N PRO A 71 4.47 12.85 -4.35
CA PRO A 71 3.60 12.99 -5.50
C PRO A 71 2.15 12.72 -5.10
N GLY A 72 1.23 13.57 -5.55
CA GLY A 72 -0.20 13.36 -5.32
C GLY A 72 -0.73 12.19 -6.15
N TYR A 73 -1.56 11.34 -5.53
CA TYR A 73 -2.40 10.36 -6.22
C TYR A 73 -3.87 10.78 -6.11
N TYR A 74 -4.71 10.39 -7.07
CA TYR A 74 -6.15 10.63 -7.03
C TYR A 74 -6.87 9.27 -7.01
N ARG A 75 -7.35 8.86 -5.82
CA ARG A 75 -7.95 7.53 -5.57
C ARG A 75 -9.13 7.63 -4.58
N PRO A 76 -10.18 8.42 -4.90
CA PRO A 76 -11.26 8.71 -3.95
C PRO A 76 -12.07 7.47 -3.54
N MET A 77 -12.19 6.46 -4.41
CA MET A 77 -12.94 5.23 -4.07
C MET A 77 -12.25 4.41 -2.97
N VAL A 78 -10.93 4.53 -2.85
CA VAL A 78 -10.17 3.85 -1.80
C VAL A 78 -10.40 4.56 -0.47
N ILE A 79 -10.33 5.90 -0.44
CA ILE A 79 -10.63 6.69 0.76
C ILE A 79 -12.08 6.47 1.20
N PHE A 80 -13.03 6.47 0.25
CA PHE A 80 -14.43 6.15 0.52
C PHE A 80 -14.57 4.77 1.19
N SER A 81 -13.82 3.76 0.74
CA SER A 81 -13.86 2.44 1.35
C SER A 81 -13.27 2.40 2.76
N TYR A 82 -12.23 3.19 3.06
CA TYR A 82 -11.71 3.32 4.43
C TYR A 82 -12.67 4.07 5.34
N TRP A 83 -13.29 5.13 4.83
CA TRP A 83 -14.35 5.83 5.54
C TRP A 83 -15.52 4.90 5.86
N ALA A 84 -15.97 4.07 4.91
CA ALA A 84 -17.04 3.11 5.15
C ALA A 84 -16.68 2.10 6.25
N ASP A 85 -15.46 1.54 6.24
CA ASP A 85 -14.99 0.65 7.31
C ASP A 85 -14.94 1.39 8.67
N TYR A 86 -14.42 2.62 8.69
CA TYR A 86 -14.36 3.43 9.90
C TYR A 86 -15.75 3.74 10.48
N GLN A 87 -16.73 4.07 9.64
CA GLN A 87 -18.11 4.34 10.08
C GLN A 87 -18.78 3.10 10.67
N LEU A 88 -18.48 1.91 10.13
CA LEU A 88 -19.08 0.65 10.56
C LEU A 88 -18.39 0.02 11.77
N PHE A 89 -17.06 0.14 11.85
CA PHE A 89 -16.23 -0.65 12.79
C PHE A 89 -15.24 0.19 13.60
N GLY A 90 -15.19 1.50 13.39
CA GLY A 90 -14.22 2.40 14.03
C GLY A 90 -12.78 2.12 13.59
N MET A 91 -11.82 2.49 14.43
CA MET A 91 -10.38 2.29 14.20
C MET A 91 -9.90 0.86 14.51
N ASN A 92 -10.66 -0.16 14.12
CA ASN A 92 -10.32 -1.56 14.35
C ASN A 92 -9.62 -2.17 13.11
N PRO A 93 -8.27 -2.36 13.12
CA PRO A 93 -7.52 -2.88 11.96
C PRO A 93 -8.08 -4.19 11.41
N PHE A 94 -8.57 -5.08 12.28
CA PHE A 94 -9.14 -6.38 11.89
C PHE A 94 -10.25 -6.23 10.84
N ALA A 95 -11.13 -5.24 11.00
CA ALA A 95 -12.23 -5.01 10.06
C ALA A 95 -11.71 -4.58 8.67
N PHE A 96 -10.67 -3.75 8.63
CA PHE A 96 -10.06 -3.31 7.38
C PHE A 96 -9.37 -4.46 6.63
N HIS A 97 -8.70 -5.36 7.36
CA HIS A 97 -8.12 -6.58 6.79
C HIS A 97 -9.21 -7.53 6.26
N VAL A 98 -10.33 -7.69 7.00
CA VAL A 98 -11.47 -8.48 6.54
C VAL A 98 -12.05 -7.92 5.24
N THR A 99 -12.22 -6.59 5.14
CA THR A 99 -12.67 -5.95 3.90
C THR A 99 -11.73 -6.26 2.72
N ASN A 100 -10.41 -6.22 2.93
CA ASN A 100 -9.46 -6.63 1.89
C ASN A 100 -9.61 -8.10 1.51
N LEU A 101 -9.73 -9.01 2.48
CA LEU A 101 -9.91 -10.43 2.20
C LEU A 101 -11.20 -10.70 1.42
N VAL A 102 -12.31 -10.01 1.76
CA VAL A 102 -13.57 -10.09 1.00
C VAL A 102 -13.37 -9.59 -0.42
N LEU A 103 -12.72 -8.44 -0.62
CA LEU A 103 -12.44 -7.91 -1.95
C LEU A 103 -11.58 -8.87 -2.79
N HIS A 104 -10.59 -9.51 -2.18
CA HIS A 104 -9.76 -10.52 -2.83
C HIS A 104 -10.60 -11.74 -3.24
N ILE A 105 -11.45 -12.27 -2.35
CA ILE A 105 -12.37 -13.37 -2.65
C ILE A 105 -13.30 -13.00 -3.80
N LEU A 106 -13.86 -11.79 -3.81
CA LEU A 106 -14.71 -11.32 -4.92
C LEU A 106 -13.92 -11.29 -6.25
N CYS A 107 -12.67 -10.83 -6.25
CA CYS A 107 -11.81 -10.89 -7.44
C CYS A 107 -11.61 -12.34 -7.92
N VAL A 108 -11.34 -13.28 -7.00
CA VAL A 108 -11.16 -14.70 -7.31
C VAL A 108 -12.42 -15.29 -7.94
N LEU A 109 -13.59 -14.98 -7.38
CA LEU A 109 -14.87 -15.49 -7.86
C LEU A 109 -15.26 -14.88 -9.21
N LEU A 110 -15.07 -13.57 -9.42
CA LEU A 110 -15.27 -12.93 -10.71
C LEU A 110 -14.30 -13.47 -11.76
N PHE A 111 -13.04 -13.74 -11.39
CA PHE A 111 -12.09 -14.36 -12.29
C PHE A 111 -12.53 -15.78 -12.68
N PHE A 112 -13.00 -16.59 -11.72
CA PHE A 112 -13.57 -17.91 -12.00
C PHE A 112 -14.77 -17.82 -12.95
N ASP A 113 -15.65 -16.84 -12.75
CA ASP A 113 -16.78 -16.58 -13.64
C ASP A 113 -16.35 -16.14 -15.05
N VAL A 114 -15.33 -15.29 -15.19
CA VAL A 114 -14.73 -14.94 -16.48
C VAL A 114 -14.25 -16.20 -17.22
N LEU A 115 -13.58 -17.12 -16.54
CA LEU A 115 -13.06 -18.35 -17.16
C LEU A 115 -14.17 -19.33 -17.56
N VAL A 116 -15.20 -19.50 -16.72
CA VAL A 116 -16.27 -20.50 -16.95
C VAL A 116 -17.41 -19.95 -17.81
N GLY A 117 -17.88 -18.74 -17.50
CA GLY A 117 -19.04 -18.10 -18.13
C GLY A 117 -18.71 -17.42 -19.46
N HIS A 118 -17.56 -16.75 -19.55
CA HIS A 118 -17.26 -15.86 -20.67
C HIS A 118 -16.17 -16.39 -21.62
N PHE A 119 -15.14 -17.07 -21.12
CA PHE A 119 -14.09 -17.69 -21.92
C PHE A 119 -14.30 -19.22 -22.00
N LYS A 120 -15.36 -19.67 -22.69
CA LYS A 120 -15.82 -21.09 -22.77
C LYS A 120 -14.82 -22.13 -23.36
N VAL A 121 -13.54 -21.78 -23.44
CA VAL A 121 -12.41 -22.62 -23.85
C VAL A 121 -11.76 -23.39 -22.69
N PHE A 122 -12.06 -23.03 -21.44
CA PHE A 122 -11.53 -23.72 -20.25
C PHE A 122 -12.37 -24.95 -19.89
N SER A 123 -11.72 -26.04 -19.49
CA SER A 123 -12.43 -27.09 -18.74
C SER A 123 -12.71 -26.60 -17.32
N PHE A 124 -13.80 -27.08 -16.71
CA PHE A 124 -14.23 -26.61 -15.39
C PHE A 124 -13.14 -26.77 -14.32
N GLY A 125 -12.47 -27.92 -14.27
CA GLY A 125 -11.38 -28.17 -13.31
C GLY A 125 -10.15 -27.28 -13.57
N ALA A 126 -9.86 -26.98 -14.83
CA ALA A 126 -8.75 -26.08 -15.16
C ALA A 126 -9.06 -24.61 -14.86
N ALA A 127 -10.32 -24.18 -15.02
CA ALA A 127 -10.78 -22.87 -14.57
C ALA A 127 -10.67 -22.76 -13.05
N TRP A 128 -11.08 -23.79 -12.30
CA TRP A 128 -10.93 -23.82 -10.84
C TRP A 128 -9.46 -23.74 -10.42
N LEU A 129 -8.58 -24.52 -11.05
CA LEU A 129 -7.15 -24.49 -10.77
C LEU A 129 -6.52 -23.13 -11.10
N ALA A 130 -6.88 -22.51 -12.22
CA ALA A 130 -6.44 -21.16 -12.55
C ALA A 130 -6.89 -20.15 -11.49
N SER A 131 -8.16 -20.19 -11.07
CA SER A 131 -8.66 -19.34 -10.00
C SER A 131 -7.99 -19.61 -8.66
N ALA A 132 -7.66 -20.86 -8.32
CA ALA A 132 -6.91 -21.21 -7.12
C ALA A 132 -5.45 -20.72 -7.17
N ILE A 133 -4.78 -20.80 -8.33
CA ILE A 133 -3.44 -20.24 -8.55
C ILE A 133 -3.46 -18.72 -8.37
N PHE A 134 -4.48 -18.05 -8.90
CA PHE A 134 -4.68 -16.62 -8.68
C PHE A 134 -4.93 -16.33 -7.20
N ALA A 135 -5.87 -17.02 -6.57
CA ALA A 135 -6.22 -16.84 -5.16
C ALA A 135 -5.06 -17.05 -4.18
N LEU A 136 -4.14 -17.95 -4.52
CA LEU A 136 -3.05 -18.36 -3.63
C LEU A 136 -1.69 -17.89 -4.15
N HIS A 137 -1.62 -16.95 -5.10
CA HIS A 137 -0.32 -16.49 -5.56
C HIS A 137 0.41 -15.74 -4.42
N PRO A 138 1.62 -16.17 -3.97
CA PRO A 138 2.21 -15.64 -2.73
C PRO A 138 2.45 -14.13 -2.71
N TYR A 139 2.76 -13.54 -3.85
CA TYR A 139 2.92 -12.09 -3.99
C TYR A 139 1.63 -11.27 -3.75
N HIS A 140 0.45 -11.90 -3.75
CA HIS A 140 -0.78 -11.23 -3.36
C HIS A 140 -0.84 -10.89 -1.88
N THR A 141 0.04 -11.46 -1.05
CA THR A 141 0.13 -11.09 0.37
C THR A 141 0.31 -9.58 0.56
N GLU A 142 1.10 -8.90 -0.28
CA GLU A 142 1.21 -7.43 -0.24
C GLU A 142 -0.11 -6.74 -0.61
N SER A 143 -0.92 -7.27 -1.52
CA SER A 143 -2.20 -6.64 -1.89
C SER A 143 -3.32 -6.93 -0.89
N VAL A 144 -3.30 -8.09 -0.23
CA VAL A 144 -4.39 -8.55 0.66
C VAL A 144 -4.12 -8.18 2.12
N MET A 145 -2.90 -8.41 2.63
CA MET A 145 -2.57 -8.20 4.05
C MET A 145 -2.16 -6.77 4.37
N PHE A 146 -1.54 -6.04 3.44
CA PHE A 146 -1.40 -4.59 3.58
C PHE A 146 -2.76 -3.93 3.39
N ILE A 147 -3.26 -3.17 4.37
CA ILE A 147 -4.58 -2.53 4.21
C ILE A 147 -4.57 -1.58 3.00
N SER A 148 -3.50 -0.80 2.83
CA SER A 148 -3.30 0.08 1.68
C SER A 148 -3.12 -0.63 0.34
N GLY A 149 -2.87 -1.94 0.35
CA GLY A 149 -2.96 -2.83 -0.81
C GLY A 149 -4.36 -2.87 -1.45
N ARG A 150 -5.40 -2.39 -0.74
CA ARG A 150 -6.79 -2.29 -1.21
C ARG A 150 -6.95 -1.63 -2.58
N THR A 151 -6.03 -0.72 -2.93
CA THR A 151 -6.00 -0.07 -4.26
C THR A 151 -5.97 -1.10 -5.40
N ASP A 152 -5.20 -2.18 -5.25
CA ASP A 152 -5.10 -3.27 -6.23
C ASP A 152 -6.38 -4.12 -6.29
N LEU A 153 -6.96 -4.39 -5.12
CA LEU A 153 -8.15 -5.22 -4.99
C LEU A 153 -9.36 -4.53 -5.61
N LEU A 154 -9.64 -3.27 -5.25
CA LEU A 154 -10.73 -2.49 -5.83
C LEU A 154 -10.52 -2.27 -7.33
N GLY A 155 -9.32 -1.90 -7.75
CA GLY A 155 -9.00 -1.74 -9.17
C GLY A 155 -9.29 -3.01 -9.96
N THR A 156 -8.86 -4.17 -9.47
CA THR A 156 -9.05 -5.47 -10.15
C THR A 156 -10.49 -5.95 -10.11
N LEU A 157 -11.21 -5.74 -9.00
CA LEU A 157 -12.63 -6.02 -8.87
C LEU A 157 -13.41 -5.31 -9.99
N PHE A 158 -13.21 -3.99 -10.09
CA PHE A 158 -13.90 -3.17 -11.08
C PHE A 158 -13.41 -3.43 -12.51
N PHE A 159 -12.15 -3.79 -12.70
CA PHE A 159 -11.63 -4.25 -13.99
C PHE A 159 -12.33 -5.53 -14.46
N LEU A 160 -12.51 -6.52 -13.59
CA LEU A 160 -13.19 -7.77 -13.91
C LEU A 160 -14.68 -7.56 -14.19
N LEU A 161 -15.37 -6.73 -13.38
CA LEU A 161 -16.76 -6.34 -13.64
C LEU A 161 -16.91 -5.61 -14.99
N ALA A 162 -16.01 -4.68 -15.28
CA ALA A 162 -16.00 -3.98 -16.56
C ALA A 162 -15.78 -4.96 -17.72
N LEU A 163 -14.89 -5.94 -17.56
CA LEU A 163 -14.62 -6.96 -18.57
C LEU A 163 -15.84 -7.86 -18.80
N ILE A 164 -16.47 -8.37 -17.73
CA ILE A 164 -17.67 -9.21 -17.79
C ILE A 164 -18.77 -8.49 -18.58
N HIS A 165 -19.14 -7.28 -18.15
CA HIS A 165 -20.22 -6.53 -18.78
C HIS A 165 -19.86 -6.05 -20.20
N TYR A 166 -18.58 -5.80 -20.48
CA TYR A 166 -18.13 -5.57 -21.86
C TYR A 166 -18.36 -6.81 -22.73
N ILE A 167 -17.99 -8.00 -22.25
CA ILE A 167 -18.22 -9.25 -22.99
C ILE A 167 -19.73 -9.47 -23.20
N GLU A 168 -20.55 -9.29 -22.17
CA GLU A 168 -22.01 -9.39 -22.25
C GLU A 168 -22.60 -8.42 -23.27
N PHE A 169 -22.17 -7.15 -23.27
CA PHE A 169 -22.56 -6.16 -24.28
C PHE A 169 -22.28 -6.69 -25.70
N ARG A 170 -21.11 -7.30 -25.89
CA ARG A 170 -20.65 -7.79 -27.20
C ARG A 170 -21.35 -9.06 -27.66
N GLU A 171 -21.81 -9.88 -26.72
CA GLU A 171 -22.61 -11.08 -26.97
C GLU A 171 -24.10 -10.77 -27.18
N SER A 172 -24.68 -9.89 -26.36
CA SER A 172 -26.12 -9.64 -26.34
C SER A 172 -26.56 -8.44 -27.19
N GLY A 173 -25.66 -7.51 -27.51
CA GLY A 173 -25.94 -6.25 -28.21
C GLY A 173 -26.83 -5.26 -27.42
N ARG A 174 -27.09 -5.51 -26.13
CA ARG A 174 -27.99 -4.68 -25.29
C ARG A 174 -27.24 -3.48 -24.74
N ALA A 175 -27.92 -2.35 -24.53
CA ALA A 175 -27.27 -1.14 -24.02
C ALA A 175 -26.89 -1.22 -22.53
N LEU A 176 -27.66 -1.90 -21.68
CA LEU A 176 -27.41 -1.91 -20.24
C LEU A 176 -25.99 -2.41 -19.86
N PRO A 177 -25.47 -3.54 -20.40
CA PRO A 177 -24.12 -3.99 -20.07
C PRO A 177 -23.02 -3.00 -20.42
N VAL A 178 -23.13 -2.20 -21.50
CA VAL A 178 -22.09 -1.19 -21.78
C VAL A 178 -22.09 -0.06 -20.74
N TYR A 179 -23.25 0.35 -20.24
CA TYR A 179 -23.32 1.33 -19.15
C TYR A 179 -22.74 0.78 -17.84
N LEU A 180 -23.03 -0.48 -17.52
CA LEU A 180 -22.45 -1.15 -16.34
C LEU A 180 -20.93 -1.30 -16.49
N ALA A 181 -20.45 -1.64 -17.68
CA ALA A 181 -19.02 -1.75 -17.96
C ALA A 181 -18.29 -0.41 -17.82
N VAL A 182 -18.87 0.68 -18.36
CA VAL A 182 -18.32 2.03 -18.22
C VAL A 182 -18.36 2.49 -16.76
N GLY A 183 -19.45 2.23 -16.03
CA GLY A 183 -19.55 2.55 -14.60
C GLY A 183 -18.49 1.83 -13.77
N ALA A 184 -18.32 0.52 -13.98
CA ALA A 184 -17.25 -0.24 -13.35
C ALA A 184 -15.86 0.29 -13.75
N PHE A 185 -15.62 0.60 -15.02
CA PHE A 185 -14.35 1.19 -15.47
C PHE A 185 -14.04 2.52 -14.77
N VAL A 186 -15.03 3.41 -14.61
CA VAL A 186 -14.87 4.67 -13.85
C VAL A 186 -14.51 4.38 -12.40
N LEU A 187 -15.24 3.49 -11.71
CA LEU A 187 -14.93 3.13 -10.32
C LEU A 187 -13.52 2.51 -10.18
N GLY A 188 -13.08 1.74 -11.19
CA GLY A 188 -11.73 1.21 -11.26
C GLY A 188 -10.68 2.32 -11.41
N LEU A 189 -10.89 3.29 -12.30
CA LEU A 189 -9.99 4.46 -12.47
C LEU A 189 -9.89 5.30 -11.19
N LEU A 190 -11.02 5.49 -10.50
CA LEU A 190 -11.10 6.20 -9.22
C LEU A 190 -10.53 5.39 -8.04
N SER A 191 -10.22 4.10 -8.25
CA SER A 191 -9.55 3.25 -7.26
C SER A 191 -8.04 3.17 -7.52
N LYS A 192 -7.64 3.03 -8.78
CA LYS A 192 -6.24 2.94 -9.20
C LYS A 192 -6.06 3.34 -10.66
N GLU A 193 -5.10 4.22 -10.92
CA GLU A 193 -4.75 4.69 -12.25
C GLU A 193 -4.30 3.58 -13.21
N LEU A 194 -3.84 2.44 -12.67
CA LEU A 194 -3.46 1.28 -13.48
C LEU A 194 -4.62 0.71 -14.30
N ILE A 195 -5.87 1.02 -13.95
CA ILE A 195 -7.04 0.52 -14.68
C ILE A 195 -7.14 1.09 -16.10
N LEU A 196 -6.38 2.14 -16.45
CA LEU A 196 -6.21 2.62 -17.82
C LEU A 196 -5.82 1.51 -18.82
N ILE A 197 -5.18 0.43 -18.36
CA ILE A 197 -4.87 -0.75 -19.20
C ILE A 197 -6.13 -1.47 -19.72
N PHE A 198 -7.31 -1.20 -19.19
CA PHE A 198 -8.55 -1.83 -19.66
C PHE A 198 -8.78 -1.58 -21.16
N VAL A 199 -8.50 -0.37 -21.64
CA VAL A 199 -8.65 -0.01 -23.07
C VAL A 199 -7.78 -0.89 -23.99
N PRO A 200 -6.45 -1.01 -23.79
CA PRO A 200 -5.66 -1.95 -24.58
C PRO A 200 -6.07 -3.42 -24.39
N VAL A 201 -6.54 -3.82 -23.20
CA VAL A 201 -7.03 -5.20 -22.98
C VAL A 201 -8.27 -5.51 -23.82
N ILE A 202 -9.28 -4.64 -23.85
CA ILE A 202 -10.49 -4.88 -24.66
C ILE A 202 -10.20 -4.80 -26.16
N LEU A 203 -9.28 -3.95 -26.60
CA LEU A 203 -8.82 -3.91 -28.00
C LEU A 203 -8.17 -5.24 -28.41
N ILE A 204 -7.35 -5.80 -27.53
CA ILE A 204 -6.69 -7.09 -27.79
C ILE A 204 -7.69 -8.24 -27.72
N TRP A 205 -8.66 -8.17 -26.81
CA TRP A 205 -9.76 -9.12 -26.78
C TRP A 205 -10.57 -9.11 -28.09
N GLU A 206 -10.92 -7.92 -28.61
CA GLU A 206 -11.58 -7.77 -29.92
C GLU A 206 -10.72 -8.34 -31.06
N PHE A 207 -9.41 -8.13 -31.02
CA PHE A 207 -8.49 -8.68 -32.02
C PHE A 207 -8.35 -10.21 -31.93
N PHE A 208 -8.47 -10.80 -30.74
CA PHE A 208 -8.31 -12.23 -30.50
C PHE A 208 -9.60 -13.05 -30.58
N ARG A 209 -10.76 -12.40 -30.73
CA ARG A 209 -12.00 -13.11 -31.08
C ARG A 209 -11.93 -13.66 -32.51
N ASP A 210 -12.73 -14.69 -32.76
CA ASP A 210 -12.82 -15.36 -34.05
C ASP A 210 -13.83 -14.68 -35.01
N ASP A 211 -14.57 -13.66 -34.56
CA ASP A 211 -15.50 -12.92 -35.39
C ASP A 211 -14.83 -11.76 -36.14
N ARG A 212 -14.85 -11.82 -37.47
CA ARG A 212 -14.39 -10.71 -38.33
C ARG A 212 -15.43 -9.58 -38.29
N ARG A 213 -15.29 -8.65 -37.34
CA ARG A 213 -16.08 -7.41 -37.29
C ARG A 213 -15.37 -6.28 -38.03
N SER A 214 -16.14 -5.32 -38.55
CA SER A 214 -15.57 -4.10 -39.13
C SER A 214 -14.85 -3.28 -38.06
N LEU A 215 -13.79 -2.58 -38.46
CA LEU A 215 -13.06 -1.65 -37.58
C LEU A 215 -13.99 -0.60 -36.96
N GLN A 216 -15.03 -0.18 -37.68
CA GLN A 216 -16.05 0.74 -37.19
C GLN A 216 -16.81 0.18 -35.96
N ASN A 217 -17.20 -1.10 -35.99
CA ASN A 217 -17.92 -1.71 -34.88
C ASN A 217 -17.03 -1.85 -33.63
N VAL A 218 -15.75 -2.14 -33.82
CA VAL A 218 -14.76 -2.17 -32.72
C VAL A 218 -14.61 -0.76 -32.14
N ALA A 219 -14.41 0.25 -32.99
CA ALA A 219 -14.26 1.64 -32.59
C ALA A 219 -15.47 2.14 -31.79
N VAL A 220 -16.70 1.88 -32.24
CA VAL A 220 -17.94 2.27 -31.54
C VAL A 220 -18.06 1.57 -30.17
N SER A 221 -17.58 0.34 -30.05
CA SER A 221 -17.69 -0.43 -28.81
C SER A 221 -16.67 -0.02 -27.76
N VAL A 222 -15.51 0.44 -28.22
CA VAL A 222 -14.39 0.87 -27.36
C VAL A 222 -14.45 2.38 -27.06
N SER A 223 -15.11 3.18 -27.91
CA SER A 223 -15.16 4.64 -27.77
C SER A 223 -15.66 5.13 -26.41
N PRO A 224 -16.64 4.51 -25.71
CA PRO A 224 -17.05 4.99 -24.39
C PRO A 224 -15.89 4.99 -23.39
N PHE A 225 -15.05 3.95 -23.40
CA PHE A 225 -13.91 3.82 -22.49
C PHE A 225 -12.77 4.78 -22.84
N VAL A 226 -12.55 5.02 -24.13
CA VAL A 226 -11.58 6.03 -24.61
C VAL A 226 -12.04 7.42 -24.20
N VAL A 227 -13.32 7.75 -24.41
CA VAL A 227 -13.91 9.03 -23.99
C VAL A 227 -13.81 9.21 -22.48
N THR A 228 -14.17 8.19 -21.68
CA THR A 228 -13.99 8.21 -20.22
C THR A 228 -12.53 8.48 -19.84
N THR A 229 -11.56 7.84 -20.50
CA THR A 229 -10.13 8.08 -20.26
C THR A 229 -9.74 9.53 -20.56
N LEU A 230 -10.22 10.08 -21.68
CA LEU A 230 -9.96 11.46 -22.09
C LEU A 230 -10.58 12.50 -21.14
N PHE A 231 -11.65 12.16 -20.43
CA PHE A 231 -12.23 13.02 -19.37
C PHE A 231 -11.53 12.84 -18.02
N TYR A 232 -11.17 11.60 -17.66
CA TYR A 232 -10.52 11.29 -16.38
C TYR A 232 -9.14 11.94 -16.26
N MET A 233 -8.34 11.92 -17.32
CA MET A 233 -6.96 12.44 -17.26
C MET A 233 -6.88 13.95 -16.93
N PRO A 234 -7.65 14.85 -17.60
CA PRO A 234 -7.72 16.26 -17.21
C PRO A 234 -8.29 16.48 -15.81
N LEU A 235 -9.35 15.75 -15.43
CA LEU A 235 -9.92 15.85 -14.08
C LEU A 235 -8.86 15.54 -13.00
N ARG A 236 -8.16 14.43 -13.19
CA ARG A 236 -7.04 14.04 -12.31
C ARG A 236 -5.96 15.12 -12.25
N ALA A 237 -5.54 15.67 -13.39
CA ALA A 237 -4.54 16.72 -13.45
C ALA A 237 -4.98 18.01 -12.73
N ILE A 238 -6.26 18.39 -12.85
CA ILE A 238 -6.83 19.56 -12.16
C ILE A 238 -6.79 19.38 -10.64
N ILE A 239 -7.19 18.20 -10.13
CA ILE A 239 -7.22 17.91 -8.69
C ILE A 239 -5.80 17.85 -8.12
N LEU A 240 -4.87 17.23 -8.84
CA LEU A 240 -3.48 17.11 -8.40
C LEU A 240 -2.67 18.42 -8.55
N GLY A 241 -3.12 19.35 -9.38
CA GLY A 241 -2.48 20.65 -9.59
C GLY A 241 -1.02 20.54 -10.02
N SER A 242 -0.13 21.35 -9.45
CA SER A 242 1.31 21.33 -9.75
C SER A 242 2.06 20.11 -9.19
N ALA A 243 1.44 19.28 -8.34
CA ALA A 243 2.07 18.09 -7.77
C ALA A 243 2.43 17.05 -8.85
N GLU A 244 1.78 17.09 -10.01
CA GLU A 244 2.13 16.27 -11.17
C GLU A 244 3.48 16.68 -11.81
N ARG A 245 3.90 17.95 -11.66
CA ARG A 245 5.14 18.48 -12.29
C ARG A 245 6.41 18.04 -11.57
N THR A 246 6.33 17.58 -10.33
CA THR A 246 7.48 17.12 -9.53
C THR A 246 7.93 15.69 -9.92
N ILE A 247 7.10 14.94 -10.66
CA ILE A 247 7.35 13.55 -11.08
C ILE A 247 8.61 13.41 -11.95
N SER A 248 9.01 14.48 -12.66
CA SER A 248 10.20 14.48 -13.50
C SER A 248 11.51 14.66 -12.74
N ALA A 249 11.49 15.13 -11.49
CA ALA A 249 12.69 15.47 -10.73
C ALA A 249 13.25 14.29 -9.89
N THR A 250 12.49 13.22 -9.70
CA THR A 250 12.83 12.11 -8.78
C THR A 250 13.04 10.76 -9.46
N SER A 251 13.10 10.72 -10.80
CA SER A 251 13.41 9.48 -11.53
C SER A 251 14.86 9.07 -11.30
N ILE A 252 15.06 7.95 -10.60
CA ILE A 252 16.39 7.34 -10.34
C ILE A 252 17.12 7.03 -11.66
N VAL A 253 16.36 6.66 -12.70
CA VAL A 253 16.86 6.48 -14.07
C VAL A 253 16.55 7.74 -14.86
N SER A 254 17.58 8.53 -15.14
CA SER A 254 17.47 9.75 -15.94
C SER A 254 17.46 9.41 -17.44
N GLY A 255 16.62 10.12 -18.19
CA GLY A 255 16.51 9.98 -19.65
C GLY A 255 15.56 8.86 -20.11
N LEU A 256 14.87 9.09 -21.23
CA LEU A 256 13.94 8.12 -21.82
C LEU A 256 14.68 6.87 -22.34
N GLY A 257 15.88 7.03 -22.90
CA GLY A 257 16.69 5.93 -23.43
C GLY A 257 17.02 4.86 -22.39
N SER A 258 17.52 5.29 -21.22
CA SER A 258 17.82 4.37 -20.11
C SER A 258 16.57 3.68 -19.57
N ARG A 259 15.42 4.38 -19.50
CA ARG A 259 14.13 3.81 -19.10
C ARG A 259 13.65 2.74 -20.06
N LEU A 260 13.68 3.01 -21.37
CA LEU A 260 13.33 2.03 -22.40
C LEU A 260 14.29 0.83 -22.41
N PHE A 261 15.57 1.06 -22.14
CA PHE A 261 16.59 0.00 -22.06
C PHE A 261 16.35 -0.95 -20.88
N TYR A 262 15.98 -0.43 -19.71
CA TYR A 262 15.78 -1.24 -18.50
C TYR A 262 14.36 -1.80 -18.35
N ALA A 263 13.35 -1.27 -19.04
CA ALA A 263 11.98 -1.78 -18.99
C ALA A 263 11.87 -3.31 -19.30
N PRO A 264 12.55 -3.88 -20.32
CA PRO A 264 12.60 -5.33 -20.54
C PRO A 264 13.23 -6.11 -19.38
N VAL A 265 14.23 -5.55 -18.71
CA VAL A 265 14.89 -6.17 -17.55
C VAL A 265 13.94 -6.21 -16.36
N ILE A 266 13.27 -5.10 -16.07
CA ILE A 266 12.23 -5.02 -15.02
C ILE A 266 11.10 -6.01 -15.32
N PHE A 267 10.64 -6.07 -16.57
CA PHE A 267 9.63 -7.04 -17.02
C PHE A 267 10.08 -8.49 -16.78
N SER A 268 11.33 -8.83 -17.11
CA SER A 268 11.84 -10.19 -16.90
C SER A 268 11.91 -10.59 -15.42
N LYS A 269 12.19 -9.64 -14.52
CA LYS A 269 12.14 -9.86 -13.07
C LYS A 269 10.72 -10.17 -12.62
N TYR A 270 9.72 -9.42 -13.10
CA TYR A 270 8.31 -9.71 -12.83
C TYR A 270 7.86 -11.06 -13.38
N LEU A 271 8.33 -11.45 -14.57
CA LEU A 271 8.04 -12.76 -15.13
C LEU A 271 8.62 -13.87 -14.26
N LEU A 272 9.85 -13.71 -13.77
CA LEU A 272 10.46 -14.65 -12.83
C LEU A 272 9.68 -14.72 -11.52
N MET A 273 9.22 -13.58 -10.98
CA MET A 273 8.39 -13.53 -9.78
C MET A 273 7.05 -14.27 -9.96
N LEU A 274 6.39 -14.14 -11.12
CA LEU A 274 5.14 -14.87 -11.39
C LEU A 274 5.35 -16.39 -11.45
N VAL A 275 6.46 -16.85 -12.00
CA VAL A 275 6.73 -18.29 -12.17
C VAL A 275 7.33 -18.92 -10.92
N LEU A 276 8.20 -18.18 -10.23
CA LEU A 276 8.94 -18.62 -9.06
C LEU A 276 8.79 -17.59 -7.92
N PRO A 277 7.71 -17.66 -7.13
CA PRO A 277 7.54 -16.79 -5.99
C PRO A 277 8.54 -17.16 -4.90
N ALA A 278 9.56 -16.34 -4.74
CA ALA A 278 10.68 -16.48 -3.81
C ALA A 278 11.31 -15.11 -3.53
N ARG A 279 12.06 -14.98 -2.42
CA ARG A 279 12.74 -13.73 -2.01
C ARG A 279 11.78 -12.55 -1.88
N PHE A 280 10.79 -12.75 -1.03
CA PHE A 280 9.78 -11.77 -0.63
C PHE A 280 10.41 -10.50 -0.06
N ASN A 281 10.03 -9.34 -0.59
CA ASN A 281 10.48 -8.04 -0.11
C ASN A 281 9.43 -6.96 -0.44
N ALA A 282 8.85 -6.36 0.60
CA ALA A 282 7.90 -5.25 0.47
C ALA A 282 8.54 -3.95 -0.09
N PHE A 283 9.86 -3.78 0.08
CA PHE A 283 10.63 -2.60 -0.31
C PHE A 283 11.86 -2.97 -1.13
N ARG A 284 11.72 -3.11 -2.46
CA ARG A 284 12.86 -3.37 -3.38
C ARG A 284 13.55 -2.11 -3.88
N TYR A 285 13.57 -1.06 -3.07
CA TYR A 285 14.08 0.27 -3.48
C TYR A 285 15.60 0.24 -3.70
N GLU A 286 16.34 -0.45 -2.83
CA GLU A 286 17.81 -0.44 -2.82
C GLU A 286 18.43 -1.44 -3.81
N GLU A 287 17.80 -2.62 -4.01
CA GLU A 287 18.10 -3.49 -5.14
C GLU A 287 18.02 -2.69 -6.46
N TYR A 288 17.02 -1.80 -6.58
CA TYR A 288 16.84 -0.98 -7.76
C TYR A 288 17.90 0.14 -7.87
N HIS A 289 18.16 0.88 -6.81
CA HIS A 289 19.21 1.92 -6.82
C HIS A 289 20.58 1.36 -7.19
N ARG A 290 21.01 0.25 -6.60
CA ARG A 290 22.33 -0.33 -6.89
C ARG A 290 22.49 -0.81 -8.34
N HIS A 291 21.42 -1.32 -8.94
CA HIS A 291 21.47 -1.92 -10.28
C HIS A 291 21.14 -0.93 -11.40
N PHE A 292 20.35 0.10 -11.13
CA PHE A 292 19.78 0.96 -12.16
C PHE A 292 20.14 2.45 -11.99
N ALA A 293 20.78 2.86 -10.88
CA ALA A 293 21.33 4.22 -10.78
C ALA A 293 22.60 4.36 -11.65
N GLY A 294 22.63 5.41 -12.48
CA GLY A 294 23.78 5.76 -13.32
C GLY A 294 23.64 5.36 -14.80
N SER A 295 24.79 5.14 -15.46
CA SER A 295 24.86 4.81 -16.90
C SER A 295 24.38 3.38 -17.20
N ILE A 296 24.03 3.12 -18.47
CA ILE A 296 23.61 1.80 -18.95
C ILE A 296 24.70 0.76 -18.66
N ARG A 297 24.37 -0.28 -17.88
CA ARG A 297 25.27 -1.40 -17.56
C ARG A 297 24.84 -2.66 -18.31
N LEU A 298 25.64 -3.06 -19.29
CA LEU A 298 25.47 -4.30 -20.06
C LEU A 298 26.08 -5.51 -19.33
N GLY A 299 25.55 -5.83 -18.15
CA GLY A 299 25.88 -7.07 -17.44
C GLY A 299 25.15 -8.30 -18.03
N LEU A 300 25.64 -9.51 -17.73
CA LEU A 300 24.99 -10.76 -18.14
C LEU A 300 23.51 -10.83 -17.72
N GLY A 301 23.17 -10.35 -16.52
CA GLY A 301 21.79 -10.28 -16.04
C GLY A 301 20.91 -9.34 -16.87
N THR A 302 21.45 -8.19 -17.28
CA THR A 302 20.76 -7.23 -18.16
C THR A 302 20.47 -7.85 -19.53
N VAL A 303 21.48 -8.46 -20.15
CA VAL A 303 21.34 -9.12 -21.46
C VAL A 303 20.35 -10.28 -21.38
N GLY A 304 20.47 -11.14 -20.36
CA GLY A 304 19.54 -12.23 -20.11
C GLY A 304 18.10 -11.76 -19.93
N GLY A 305 17.88 -10.67 -19.19
CA GLY A 305 16.55 -10.08 -19.00
C GLY A 305 15.94 -9.54 -20.29
N ILE A 306 16.73 -8.84 -21.11
CA ILE A 306 16.29 -8.34 -22.43
C ILE A 306 15.92 -9.53 -23.34
N LEU A 307 16.77 -10.56 -23.42
CA LEU A 307 16.50 -11.74 -24.24
C LEU A 307 15.25 -12.49 -23.78
N ALA A 308 15.02 -12.60 -22.46
CA ALA A 308 13.81 -13.21 -21.91
C ALA A 308 12.55 -12.44 -22.30
N ALA A 309 12.58 -11.09 -22.24
CA ALA A 309 11.46 -10.26 -22.67
C ALA A 309 11.16 -10.41 -24.17
N ILE A 310 12.20 -10.42 -25.02
CA ILE A 310 12.06 -10.64 -26.47
C ILE A 310 11.48 -12.03 -26.74
N ALA A 311 12.00 -13.07 -26.08
CA ALA A 311 11.50 -14.44 -26.22
C ALA A 311 10.03 -14.57 -25.80
N PHE A 312 9.62 -13.85 -24.76
CA PHE A 312 8.22 -13.84 -24.31
C PHE A 312 7.28 -13.18 -25.32
N VAL A 313 7.67 -12.04 -25.90
CA VAL A 313 6.89 -11.40 -26.97
C VAL A 313 6.85 -12.28 -28.23
N ALA A 314 7.98 -12.88 -28.60
CA ALA A 314 8.06 -13.82 -29.71
C ALA A 314 7.16 -15.05 -29.50
N LEU A 315 7.04 -15.55 -28.27
CA LEU A 315 6.12 -16.62 -27.91
C LEU A 315 4.66 -16.21 -28.15
N ILE A 316 4.26 -15.01 -27.74
CA ILE A 316 2.89 -14.50 -28.00
C ILE A 316 2.63 -14.45 -29.51
N ILE A 317 3.55 -13.86 -30.29
CA ILE A 317 3.43 -13.77 -31.75
C ILE A 317 3.35 -15.18 -32.38
N TYR A 318 4.21 -16.10 -31.95
CA TYR A 318 4.20 -17.49 -32.42
C TYR A 318 2.85 -18.18 -32.14
N LEU A 319 2.31 -18.00 -30.94
CA LEU A 319 1.00 -18.57 -30.57
C LEU A 319 -0.12 -18.00 -31.44
N LEU A 320 -0.05 -16.72 -31.81
CA LEU A 320 -1.00 -16.10 -32.74
C LEU A 320 -0.90 -16.70 -34.14
N VAL A 321 0.32 -16.84 -34.68
CA VAL A 321 0.56 -17.47 -35.98
C VAL A 321 0.07 -18.92 -35.99
N LYS A 322 0.16 -19.62 -34.85
CA LYS A 322 -0.38 -20.99 -34.68
C LYS A 322 -1.87 -21.06 -34.35
N GLY A 323 -2.59 -19.93 -34.39
CA GLY A 323 -4.04 -19.89 -34.13
C GLY A 323 -4.43 -20.14 -32.67
N ARG A 324 -3.49 -20.11 -31.71
CA ARG A 324 -3.75 -20.31 -30.27
C ARG A 324 -4.16 -19.01 -29.59
N ARG A 325 -5.14 -18.31 -30.16
CA ARG A 325 -5.55 -16.93 -29.78
C ARG A 325 -5.87 -16.78 -28.28
N ALA A 326 -6.62 -17.70 -27.70
CA ALA A 326 -6.94 -17.66 -26.27
C ALA A 326 -5.69 -17.70 -25.37
N LEU A 327 -4.67 -18.51 -25.70
CA LEU A 327 -3.45 -18.56 -24.90
C LEU A 327 -2.62 -17.28 -25.07
N ALA A 328 -2.57 -16.75 -26.30
CA ALA A 328 -1.93 -15.47 -26.57
C ALA A 328 -2.61 -14.30 -25.83
N PHE A 329 -3.95 -14.30 -25.72
CA PHE A 329 -4.72 -13.33 -24.92
C PHE A 329 -4.24 -13.30 -23.48
N TRP A 330 -4.31 -14.43 -22.77
CA TRP A 330 -3.95 -14.49 -21.35
C TRP A 330 -2.47 -14.15 -21.14
N LEU A 331 -1.56 -14.60 -22.00
CA LEU A 331 -0.15 -14.20 -21.91
C LEU A 331 0.09 -12.72 -22.18
N SER A 332 -0.70 -12.08 -23.06
CA SER A 332 -0.57 -10.65 -23.35
C SER A 332 -0.98 -9.76 -22.18
N LEU A 333 -1.85 -10.24 -21.28
CA LEU A 333 -2.25 -9.47 -20.09
C LEU A 333 -1.06 -9.19 -19.15
N ILE A 334 -0.01 -10.03 -19.18
CA ILE A 334 1.17 -9.85 -18.31
C ILE A 334 1.95 -8.56 -18.68
N PRO A 335 2.48 -8.39 -19.91
CA PRO A 335 3.19 -7.16 -20.28
C PRO A 335 2.28 -5.93 -20.29
N ILE A 336 0.99 -6.08 -20.59
CA ILE A 336 0.04 -4.95 -20.62
C ILE A 336 -0.28 -4.47 -19.21
N GLY A 337 -0.53 -5.39 -18.29
CA GLY A 337 -0.77 -5.06 -16.88
C GLY A 337 0.43 -4.42 -16.21
N LEU A 338 1.64 -4.70 -16.71
CA LEU A 338 2.88 -4.09 -16.23
C LEU A 338 3.24 -2.79 -16.95
N LEU A 339 2.62 -2.45 -18.10
CA LEU A 339 3.06 -1.37 -18.99
C LEU A 339 3.27 -0.03 -18.26
N LEU A 340 2.36 0.31 -17.35
CA LEU A 340 2.40 1.57 -16.61
C LEU A 340 3.39 1.57 -15.44
N VAL A 341 3.95 0.41 -15.07
CA VAL A 341 4.88 0.24 -13.93
C VAL A 341 6.29 -0.22 -14.32
N LEU A 342 6.57 -0.43 -15.63
CA LEU A 342 7.90 -0.76 -16.14
C LEU A 342 8.90 0.42 -16.12
N ASN A 343 8.58 1.51 -15.42
CA ASN A 343 9.38 2.74 -15.36
C ASN A 343 9.62 3.42 -16.72
N ILE A 344 8.77 3.15 -17.73
CA ILE A 344 8.79 3.89 -19.00
C ILE A 344 8.37 5.34 -18.74
N ILE A 345 7.25 5.50 -18.02
CA ILE A 345 6.85 6.75 -17.38
C ILE A 345 7.46 6.73 -15.98
N PRO A 346 8.17 7.80 -15.55
CA PRO A 346 8.82 7.80 -14.25
C PRO A 346 7.79 7.65 -13.14
N ILE A 347 8.02 6.68 -12.26
CA ILE A 347 7.28 6.55 -11.02
C ILE A 347 8.22 6.98 -9.91
N PRO A 348 7.81 7.92 -9.04
CA PRO A 348 8.63 8.34 -7.90
C PRO A 348 8.88 7.25 -6.84
N ALA A 349 8.26 6.07 -7.00
CA ALA A 349 8.39 4.91 -6.14
C ALA A 349 9.31 3.84 -6.75
N ALA A 350 9.61 2.78 -5.99
CA ALA A 350 10.31 1.60 -6.52
C ALA A 350 9.54 1.01 -7.72
N PRO A 351 10.17 0.82 -8.89
CA PRO A 351 9.51 0.25 -10.06
C PRO A 351 9.30 -1.26 -9.95
N ILE A 352 9.87 -1.89 -8.91
CA ILE A 352 9.62 -3.27 -8.54
C ILE A 352 8.86 -3.30 -7.22
N SER A 353 7.61 -3.72 -7.26
CA SER A 353 6.77 -3.97 -6.08
C SER A 353 5.84 -5.13 -6.39
N GLU A 354 5.58 -5.98 -5.40
CA GLU A 354 4.88 -7.23 -5.60
C GLU A 354 3.40 -7.00 -5.87
N ARG A 355 2.80 -5.97 -5.28
CA ARG A 355 1.42 -5.56 -5.55
C ARG A 355 1.15 -5.28 -7.03
N PHE A 356 2.15 -4.86 -7.81
CA PHE A 356 2.00 -4.65 -9.25
C PHE A 356 1.77 -5.94 -10.04
N LEU A 357 2.02 -7.12 -9.44
CA LEU A 357 1.71 -8.42 -10.05
C LEU A 357 0.26 -8.85 -9.88
N TYR A 358 -0.54 -8.18 -9.04
CA TYR A 358 -1.89 -8.64 -8.72
C TYR A 358 -2.74 -8.80 -9.99
N LEU A 359 -2.91 -7.75 -10.81
CA LEU A 359 -3.66 -7.85 -12.07
C LEU A 359 -2.93 -8.68 -13.16
N PRO A 360 -1.62 -8.52 -13.44
CA PRO A 360 -0.88 -9.38 -14.38
C PRO A 360 -0.98 -10.88 -14.08
N SER A 361 -1.11 -11.27 -12.81
CA SER A 361 -1.23 -12.67 -12.41
C SER A 361 -2.50 -13.36 -12.93
N LEU A 362 -3.56 -12.60 -13.28
CA LEU A 362 -4.73 -13.14 -14.00
C LEU A 362 -4.31 -13.74 -15.35
N GLY A 363 -3.40 -13.03 -16.06
CA GLY A 363 -2.80 -13.49 -17.32
C GLY A 363 -2.02 -14.79 -17.16
N PHE A 364 -1.18 -14.84 -16.13
CA PHE A 364 -0.41 -16.04 -15.80
C PHE A 364 -1.31 -17.23 -15.43
N ALA A 365 -2.23 -17.04 -14.48
CA ALA A 365 -3.15 -18.08 -14.02
C ALA A 365 -4.06 -18.60 -15.16
N GLY A 366 -4.60 -17.71 -15.98
CA GLY A 366 -5.41 -18.06 -17.15
C GLY A 366 -4.59 -18.83 -18.21
N ALA A 367 -3.34 -18.44 -18.45
CA ALA A 367 -2.45 -19.18 -19.35
C ALA A 367 -2.16 -20.60 -18.84
N VAL A 368 -1.88 -20.76 -17.54
CA VAL A 368 -1.69 -22.08 -16.91
C VAL A 368 -2.96 -22.92 -17.03
N GLY A 369 -4.14 -22.37 -16.75
CA GLY A 369 -5.43 -23.06 -16.93
C GLY A 369 -5.66 -23.57 -18.35
N LEU A 370 -5.29 -22.79 -19.38
CA LEU A 370 -5.41 -23.23 -20.77
C LEU A 370 -4.43 -24.35 -21.13
N VAL A 371 -3.21 -24.30 -20.60
CA VAL A 371 -2.22 -25.38 -20.78
C VAL A 371 -2.74 -26.66 -20.14
N VAL A 372 -3.27 -26.57 -18.91
CA VAL A 372 -3.86 -27.72 -18.20
C VAL A 372 -5.08 -28.27 -18.95
N THR A 373 -5.98 -27.42 -19.45
CA THR A 373 -7.14 -27.85 -20.27
C THR A 373 -6.66 -28.69 -21.45
N ARG A 374 -5.71 -28.19 -22.24
CA ARG A 374 -5.19 -28.90 -23.43
C ARG A 374 -4.46 -30.19 -23.09
N LEU A 375 -3.72 -30.23 -21.97
CA LEU A 375 -3.04 -31.44 -21.53
C LEU A 375 -4.05 -32.50 -21.08
N SER A 376 -5.09 -32.08 -20.35
CA SER A 376 -6.16 -32.97 -19.89
C SER A 376 -6.94 -33.57 -21.06
N ASP A 377 -7.26 -32.76 -22.09
CA ASP A 377 -7.96 -33.24 -23.30
C ASP A 377 -7.13 -34.28 -24.08
N ARG A 378 -5.80 -34.12 -24.09
CA ARG A 378 -4.90 -35.07 -24.78
C ARG A 378 -4.73 -36.39 -24.04
N LEU A 379 -4.90 -36.41 -22.72
CA LEU A 379 -4.48 -37.56 -21.91
C LEU A 379 -5.54 -38.64 -21.69
N LYS A 380 -6.82 -38.37 -22.01
CA LYS A 380 -8.01 -39.19 -21.68
C LYS A 380 -8.07 -39.57 -20.18
N ALA A 381 -9.21 -39.32 -19.54
CA ALA A 381 -9.37 -39.48 -18.09
C ALA A 381 -9.08 -40.92 -17.64
N ILE A 382 -8.31 -41.06 -16.55
CA ILE A 382 -7.77 -42.29 -15.92
C ILE A 382 -6.48 -42.82 -16.56
N ASN A 383 -5.42 -42.03 -16.50
CA ASN A 383 -4.05 -42.43 -16.85
C ASN A 383 -3.11 -41.91 -15.73
N PRO A 384 -2.06 -42.63 -15.28
CA PRO A 384 -1.11 -42.18 -14.24
C PRO A 384 -0.59 -40.74 -14.41
N ARG A 385 -0.54 -40.23 -15.64
CA ARG A 385 -0.17 -38.84 -15.93
C ARG A 385 -1.14 -37.80 -15.37
N THR A 386 -2.45 -38.07 -15.34
CA THR A 386 -3.45 -37.17 -14.73
C THR A 386 -3.25 -37.08 -13.21
N SER A 387 -2.90 -38.19 -12.55
CA SER A 387 -2.55 -38.20 -11.13
C SER A 387 -1.28 -37.40 -10.84
N ILE A 388 -0.29 -37.41 -11.74
CA ILE A 388 0.91 -36.56 -11.63
C ILE A 388 0.53 -35.08 -11.73
N PHE A 389 -0.32 -34.66 -12.67
CA PHE A 389 -0.74 -33.26 -12.76
C PHE A 389 -1.51 -32.79 -11.53
N ALA A 390 -2.42 -33.63 -11.01
CA ALA A 390 -3.11 -33.33 -9.76
C ALA A 390 -2.14 -33.23 -8.58
N PHE A 391 -1.16 -34.14 -8.50
CA PHE A 391 -0.11 -34.09 -7.49
C PHE A 391 0.73 -32.81 -7.59
N VAL A 392 1.19 -32.44 -8.78
CA VAL A 392 1.96 -31.20 -9.00
C VAL A 392 1.14 -29.97 -8.63
N ALA A 393 -0.14 -29.92 -8.99
CA ALA A 393 -1.04 -28.84 -8.60
C ALA A 393 -1.18 -28.76 -7.07
N ILE A 394 -1.39 -29.89 -6.39
CA ILE A 394 -1.49 -29.94 -4.92
C ILE A 394 -0.19 -29.46 -4.27
N VAL A 395 0.97 -29.93 -4.73
CA VAL A 395 2.28 -29.52 -4.22
C VAL A 395 2.49 -28.01 -4.42
N LEU A 396 2.16 -27.49 -5.60
CA LEU A 396 2.26 -26.06 -5.90
C LEU A 396 1.35 -25.22 -5.01
N LEU A 397 0.07 -25.58 -4.91
CA LEU A 397 -0.90 -24.85 -4.06
C LEU A 397 -0.55 -24.95 -2.57
N SER A 398 0.03 -26.08 -2.14
CA SER A 398 0.50 -26.25 -0.75
C SER A 398 1.72 -25.37 -0.47
N TYR A 399 2.69 -25.32 -1.39
CA TYR A 399 3.84 -24.41 -1.32
C TYR A 399 3.36 -22.95 -1.26
N TYR A 400 2.43 -22.57 -2.14
CA TYR A 400 1.85 -21.23 -2.20
C TYR A 400 1.14 -20.85 -0.89
N SER A 401 0.32 -21.76 -0.36
CA SER A 401 -0.36 -21.60 0.92
C SER A 401 0.62 -21.40 2.07
N ALA A 402 1.68 -22.22 2.13
CA ALA A 402 2.72 -22.10 3.16
C ALA A 402 3.45 -20.74 3.07
N MET A 403 3.79 -20.30 1.85
CA MET A 403 4.44 -18.99 1.66
C MET A 403 3.55 -17.84 2.11
N ILE A 404 2.26 -17.83 1.75
CA ILE A 404 1.33 -16.78 2.20
C ILE A 404 1.19 -16.80 3.72
N TYR A 405 1.03 -17.97 4.33
CA TYR A 405 0.84 -18.08 5.77
C TYR A 405 2.03 -17.49 6.55
N VAL A 406 3.27 -17.84 6.14
CA VAL A 406 4.49 -17.28 6.73
C VAL A 406 4.57 -15.78 6.50
N ARG A 407 4.33 -15.34 5.26
CA ARG A 407 4.51 -13.94 4.88
C ARG A 407 3.42 -13.02 5.42
N SER A 408 2.27 -13.55 5.81
CA SER A 408 1.23 -12.76 6.47
C SER A 408 1.68 -12.21 7.83
N PHE A 409 2.68 -12.84 8.48
CA PHE A 409 3.27 -12.31 9.71
C PHE A 409 4.09 -11.03 9.50
N ASP A 410 4.63 -10.81 8.30
CA ASP A 410 5.40 -9.61 7.98
C ASP A 410 4.54 -8.34 8.12
N TRP A 411 3.22 -8.47 7.91
CA TRP A 411 2.25 -7.38 7.96
C TRP A 411 1.61 -7.20 9.33
N LYS A 412 2.09 -7.92 10.37
CA LYS A 412 1.46 -7.91 11.69
C LYS A 412 1.61 -6.56 12.41
N ASN A 413 2.77 -5.92 12.31
CA ASN A 413 3.04 -4.59 12.86
C ASN A 413 4.30 -4.00 12.20
N GLU A 414 4.59 -2.71 12.45
CA GLU A 414 5.74 -2.01 11.85
C GLU A 414 7.07 -2.72 12.16
N PHE A 415 7.25 -3.24 13.38
CA PHE A 415 8.45 -3.99 13.77
C PHE A 415 8.67 -5.24 12.91
N MET A 416 7.65 -6.09 12.75
CA MET A 416 7.74 -7.28 11.90
C MET A 416 7.98 -6.92 10.43
N LEU A 417 7.33 -5.86 9.95
CA LEU A 417 7.48 -5.39 8.57
C LEU A 417 8.94 -4.98 8.29
N PHE A 418 9.52 -4.13 9.13
CA PHE A 418 10.91 -3.68 8.93
C PHE A 418 11.94 -4.77 9.25
N THR A 419 11.64 -5.70 10.17
CA THR A 419 12.48 -6.87 10.42
C THR A 419 12.55 -7.78 9.19
N SER A 420 11.41 -8.07 8.55
CA SER A 420 11.37 -8.88 7.32
C SER A 420 12.15 -8.22 6.17
N LEU A 421 12.14 -6.88 6.10
CA LEU A 421 12.95 -6.13 5.14
C LEU A 421 14.45 -6.32 5.37
N ILE A 422 14.95 -6.23 6.60
CA ILE A 422 16.39 -6.45 6.88
C ILE A 422 16.78 -7.91 6.66
N ILE A 423 15.90 -8.87 6.93
CA ILE A 423 16.16 -10.29 6.61
C ILE A 423 16.33 -10.47 5.09
N ALA A 424 15.51 -9.80 4.28
CA ALA A 424 15.58 -9.87 2.83
C ALA A 424 16.76 -9.07 2.25
N GLU A 425 17.01 -7.88 2.80
CA GLU A 425 18.06 -6.94 2.40
C GLU A 425 18.77 -6.39 3.66
N PRO A 426 19.84 -7.07 4.13
CA PRO A 426 20.53 -6.72 5.38
C PRO A 426 21.14 -5.32 5.43
N GLU A 427 21.37 -4.70 4.28
CA GLU A 427 21.91 -3.34 4.17
C GLU A 427 20.79 -2.29 4.04
N SER A 428 19.51 -2.67 4.23
CA SER A 428 18.41 -1.77 3.92
C SER A 428 18.36 -0.53 4.81
N ALA A 429 18.71 0.63 4.26
CA ALA A 429 18.58 1.92 4.92
C ALA A 429 17.15 2.18 5.38
N VAL A 430 16.15 1.84 4.56
CA VAL A 430 14.73 1.97 4.93
C VAL A 430 14.36 1.02 6.08
N GLY A 431 14.80 -0.24 6.01
CA GLY A 431 14.54 -1.23 7.07
C GLY A 431 15.17 -0.84 8.39
N HIS A 432 16.45 -0.47 8.37
CA HIS A 432 17.17 0.01 9.54
C HIS A 432 16.55 1.30 10.13
N THR A 433 16.17 2.25 9.29
CA THR A 433 15.46 3.47 9.75
C THR A 433 14.12 3.13 10.41
N GLY A 434 13.36 2.22 9.80
CA GLY A 434 12.09 1.74 10.35
C GLY A 434 12.27 1.08 11.72
N LEU A 435 13.24 0.17 11.87
CA LEU A 435 13.55 -0.43 13.18
C LEU A 435 14.09 0.57 14.19
N ALA A 436 14.89 1.55 13.78
CA ALA A 436 15.35 2.61 14.68
C ALA A 436 14.17 3.40 15.26
N LYS A 437 13.14 3.70 14.46
CA LYS A 437 11.89 4.29 14.95
C LYS A 437 11.20 3.38 15.97
N GLN A 438 11.03 2.09 15.65
CA GLN A 438 10.34 1.13 16.52
C GLN A 438 11.04 0.93 17.87
N TYR A 439 12.36 0.75 17.88
CA TYR A 439 13.12 0.67 19.12
C TYR A 439 13.08 1.98 19.92
N GLY A 440 12.98 3.12 19.24
CA GLY A 440 12.78 4.43 19.89
C GLY A 440 11.46 4.52 20.62
N GLU A 441 10.38 3.97 20.05
CA GLU A 441 9.07 3.87 20.71
C GLU A 441 9.09 2.90 21.91
N MET A 442 9.96 1.89 21.88
CA MET A 442 10.19 0.97 23.01
C MET A 442 11.13 1.53 24.09
N GLY A 443 11.82 2.65 23.84
CA GLY A 443 12.83 3.23 24.74
C GLY A 443 14.20 2.55 24.68
N GLU A 444 14.44 1.66 23.72
CA GLU A 444 15.69 0.91 23.56
C GLU A 444 16.72 1.71 22.75
N HIS A 445 17.25 2.78 23.37
CA HIS A 445 18.06 3.78 22.68
C HIS A 445 19.38 3.25 22.08
N ASP A 446 19.98 2.21 22.66
CA ASP A 446 21.17 1.57 22.09
C ASP A 446 20.85 0.88 20.75
N SER A 447 19.71 0.20 20.66
CA SER A 447 19.22 -0.38 19.41
C SER A 447 18.88 0.70 18.38
N VAL A 448 18.33 1.85 18.81
CA VAL A 448 18.12 3.00 17.92
C VAL A 448 19.45 3.45 17.31
N ILE A 449 20.50 3.62 18.12
CA ILE A 449 21.81 4.04 17.65
C ILE A 449 22.39 3.02 16.66
N TYR A 450 22.32 1.72 16.97
CA TYR A 450 22.79 0.66 16.08
C TYR A 450 22.10 0.72 14.71
N HIS A 451 20.77 0.70 14.71
CA HIS A 451 20.01 0.67 13.46
C HIS A 451 20.13 2.00 12.70
N ALA A 452 20.09 3.16 13.37
CA ALA A 452 20.25 4.45 12.71
C ALA A 452 21.63 4.59 12.05
N LYS A 453 22.72 4.12 12.71
CA LYS A 453 24.06 4.11 12.11
C LYS A 453 24.15 3.20 10.90
N ALA A 454 23.60 1.99 10.97
CA ALA A 454 23.56 1.08 9.83
C ALA A 454 22.78 1.67 8.64
N ALA A 455 21.67 2.37 8.91
CA ALA A 455 20.93 3.07 7.86
C ALA A 455 21.76 4.19 7.20
N ILE A 456 22.47 4.98 8.00
CA ILE A 456 23.33 6.07 7.53
C ILE A 456 24.55 5.55 6.76
N GLU A 457 25.11 4.41 7.17
CA GLU A 457 26.23 3.78 6.46
C GLU A 457 25.80 3.31 5.06
N SER A 458 24.58 2.78 4.93
CA SER A 458 24.00 2.38 3.65
C SER A 458 23.58 3.57 2.77
N ASP A 459 22.88 4.55 3.35
CA ASP A 459 22.48 5.78 2.69
C ASP A 459 22.62 7.00 3.62
N PRO A 460 23.72 7.79 3.47
CA PRO A 460 23.93 8.98 4.28
C PRO A 460 22.88 10.09 4.07
N THR A 461 22.05 9.99 3.03
CA THR A 461 21.02 10.99 2.71
C THR A 461 19.67 10.70 3.37
N ILE A 462 19.53 9.57 4.09
CA ILE A 462 18.29 9.17 4.73
C ILE A 462 18.01 9.99 6.00
N PHE A 463 17.43 11.18 5.78
CA PHE A 463 17.11 12.16 6.81
C PHE A 463 16.50 11.59 8.11
N PRO A 464 15.50 10.68 8.07
CA PRO A 464 14.88 10.18 9.31
C PRO A 464 15.83 9.36 10.19
N ALA A 465 16.89 8.74 9.66
CA ALA A 465 17.87 8.03 10.47
C ALA A 465 18.73 8.99 11.29
N TRP A 466 19.19 10.10 10.69
CA TRP A 466 19.92 11.15 11.41
C TRP A 466 19.09 11.74 12.54
N LEU A 467 17.80 11.99 12.30
CA LEU A 467 16.88 12.49 13.33
C LEU A 467 16.67 11.47 14.46
N SER A 468 16.55 10.18 14.14
CA SER A 468 16.42 9.10 15.13
C SER A 468 17.69 8.99 16.00
N LEU A 469 18.86 9.09 15.37
CA LEU A 469 20.15 9.08 16.04
C LEU A 469 20.31 10.27 16.99
N ALA A 470 19.97 11.48 16.53
CA ALA A 470 19.98 12.69 17.35
C ALA A 470 19.08 12.55 18.58
N ASN A 471 17.83 12.11 18.40
CA ASN A 471 16.89 11.94 19.51
C ASN A 471 17.37 10.91 20.54
N ALA A 472 17.99 9.82 20.11
CA ALA A 472 18.57 8.83 21.01
C ALA A 472 19.74 9.42 21.82
N TYR A 473 20.63 10.17 21.18
CA TYR A 473 21.73 10.85 21.89
C TYR A 473 21.25 11.93 22.86
N VAL A 474 20.22 12.70 22.51
CA VAL A 474 19.58 13.67 23.42
C VAL A 474 19.04 12.96 24.67
N PHE A 475 18.41 11.80 24.50
CA PHE A 475 17.88 11.03 25.63
C PHE A 475 18.99 10.51 26.54
N LEU A 476 20.08 10.01 25.96
CA LEU A 476 21.27 9.53 26.68
C LEU A 476 22.19 10.65 27.18
N GLU A 477 21.80 11.91 27.02
CA GLU A 477 22.57 13.11 27.42
C GLU A 477 23.96 13.19 26.76
N ARG A 478 24.10 12.57 25.59
CA ARG A 478 25.29 12.61 24.72
C ARG A 478 25.20 13.82 23.79
N PHE A 479 25.38 15.00 24.38
CA PHE A 479 25.00 16.25 23.74
C PHE A 479 25.82 16.62 22.50
N ASP A 480 27.11 16.29 22.47
CA ASP A 480 27.97 16.61 21.33
C ASP A 480 27.59 15.76 20.11
N GLU A 481 27.39 14.46 20.32
CA GLU A 481 26.97 13.56 19.22
C GLU A 481 25.54 13.85 18.75
N ALA A 482 24.67 14.32 19.65
CA ALA A 482 23.33 14.80 19.27
C ALA A 482 23.41 16.02 18.35
N GLU A 483 24.28 16.98 18.66
CA GLU A 483 24.47 18.19 17.86
C GLU A 483 25.04 17.86 16.46
N ASP A 484 26.02 16.97 16.37
CA ASP A 484 26.56 16.46 15.11
C ASP A 484 25.48 15.79 14.24
N ALA A 485 24.66 14.92 14.85
CA ALA A 485 23.58 14.25 14.15
C ALA A 485 22.51 15.24 13.64
N LEU A 486 22.17 16.27 14.44
CA LEU A 486 21.25 17.33 14.03
C LEU A 486 21.82 18.22 12.93
N MET A 487 23.13 18.52 12.95
CA MET A 487 23.80 19.29 11.90
C MET A 487 23.69 18.57 10.55
N ASN A 488 23.91 17.25 10.53
CA ASN A 488 23.72 16.44 9.32
C ASN A 488 22.25 16.41 8.87
N ALA A 489 21.30 16.23 9.80
CA ALA A 489 19.87 16.28 9.48
C ALA A 489 19.44 17.64 8.89
N ALA A 490 19.95 18.75 9.46
CA ALA A 490 19.69 20.11 9.01
C ALA A 490 20.27 20.39 7.62
N ALA A 491 21.45 19.84 7.31
CA ALA A 491 22.07 19.96 6.00
C ALA A 491 21.25 19.27 4.89
N LEU A 492 20.65 18.11 5.20
CA LEU A 492 19.82 17.35 4.25
C LEU A 492 18.43 17.96 4.03
N SER A 493 17.85 18.59 5.05
CA SER A 493 16.54 19.22 4.97
C SER A 493 16.53 20.57 5.68
N PRO A 494 17.05 21.62 5.01
CA PRO A 494 17.01 22.98 5.54
C PRO A 494 15.57 23.41 5.81
N ASN A 495 15.34 24.13 6.90
CA ASN A 495 14.02 24.65 7.28
C ASN A 495 12.95 23.58 7.55
N ASN A 496 13.33 22.47 8.19
CA ASN A 496 12.44 21.35 8.51
C ASN A 496 11.93 21.43 9.97
N VAL A 497 10.62 21.26 10.17
CA VAL A 497 9.95 21.32 11.48
C VAL A 497 10.51 20.31 12.49
N TYR A 498 10.81 19.08 12.05
CA TYR A 498 11.28 18.00 12.91
C TYR A 498 12.69 18.29 13.43
N VAL A 499 13.56 18.88 12.61
CA VAL A 499 14.93 19.27 12.98
C VAL A 499 14.91 20.35 14.04
N TYR A 500 14.13 21.42 13.84
CA TYR A 500 14.06 22.50 14.83
C TYR A 500 13.41 22.04 16.15
N ASN A 501 12.42 21.15 16.09
CA ASN A 501 11.90 20.53 17.31
C ASN A 501 12.97 19.71 18.03
N ALA A 502 13.81 18.96 17.30
CA ALA A 502 14.87 18.18 17.91
C ALA A 502 16.02 19.04 18.48
N TYR A 503 16.38 20.15 17.83
CA TYR A 503 17.27 21.17 18.44
C TYR A 503 16.67 21.76 19.72
N GLY A 504 15.37 22.06 19.72
CA GLY A 504 14.68 22.50 20.93
C GLY A 504 14.74 21.47 22.05
N ASN A 505 14.57 20.17 21.74
CA ASN A 505 14.70 19.08 22.70
C ASN A 505 16.12 18.99 23.26
N LEU A 506 17.15 19.10 22.40
CA LEU A 506 18.57 19.12 22.80
C LEU A 506 18.85 20.26 23.79
N GLU A 507 18.49 21.49 23.43
CA GLU A 507 18.74 22.67 24.27
C GLU A 507 17.93 22.63 25.58
N SER A 508 16.70 22.11 25.54
CA SER A 508 15.90 21.91 26.75
C SER A 508 16.55 20.90 27.69
N LYS A 509 17.20 19.85 27.17
CA LYS A 509 17.92 18.85 27.97
C LYS A 509 19.24 19.38 28.53
N ARG A 510 19.92 20.28 27.79
CA ARG A 510 21.07 21.05 28.28
C ARG A 510 20.70 22.08 29.36
N GLY A 511 19.42 22.40 29.52
CA GLY A 511 18.92 23.41 30.45
C GLY A 511 18.85 24.83 29.87
N ASN A 512 19.13 25.00 28.57
CA ASN A 512 19.10 26.27 27.86
C ASN A 512 17.67 26.59 27.37
N TYR A 513 16.74 26.80 28.31
CA TYR A 513 15.30 26.93 28.00
C TYR A 513 14.97 28.08 27.03
N GLU A 514 15.69 29.20 27.11
CA GLU A 514 15.54 30.32 26.18
C GLU A 514 15.86 29.94 24.73
N MET A 515 16.94 29.16 24.53
CA MET A 515 17.31 28.68 23.20
C MET A 515 16.33 27.62 22.71
N ALA A 516 15.90 26.72 23.61
CA ALA A 516 14.87 25.72 23.31
C ALA A 516 13.58 26.37 22.82
N LYS A 517 13.11 27.42 23.51
CA LYS A 517 11.91 28.20 23.13
C LYS A 517 12.04 28.76 21.71
N ARG A 518 13.17 29.39 21.38
CA ARG A 518 13.43 29.93 20.02
C ARG A 518 13.37 28.84 18.94
N PHE A 519 13.95 27.68 19.20
CA PHE A 519 13.92 26.57 18.25
C PHE A 519 12.50 26.00 18.07
N TYR A 520 11.73 25.83 19.14
CA TYR A 520 10.35 25.42 19.03
C TYR A 520 9.48 26.47 18.33
N GLU A 521 9.69 27.76 18.59
CA GLU A 521 9.02 28.88 17.89
C GLU A 521 9.33 28.86 16.39
N ARG A 522 10.57 28.53 16.01
CA ARG A 522 10.93 28.35 14.60
C ARG A 522 10.23 27.14 13.97
N ALA A 523 10.09 26.05 14.71
CA ALA A 523 9.35 24.87 14.25
C ALA A 523 7.87 25.20 13.99
N VAL A 524 7.19 25.90 14.93
CA VAL A 524 5.79 26.30 14.72
C VAL A 524 5.62 27.42 13.70
N ALA A 525 6.64 28.24 13.44
CA ALA A 525 6.61 29.20 12.33
C ALA A 525 6.58 28.48 10.95
N ILE A 526 7.15 27.28 10.85
CA ILE A 526 7.08 26.44 9.64
C ILE A 526 5.75 25.68 9.59
N ALA A 527 5.35 25.09 10.70
CA ALA A 527 4.14 24.29 10.81
C ALA A 527 3.35 24.71 12.07
N PRO A 528 2.42 25.69 11.96
CA PRO A 528 1.73 26.28 13.10
C PRO A 528 1.04 25.29 14.03
N ASN A 529 0.51 24.19 13.48
CA ASN A 529 -0.23 23.19 14.25
C ASN A 529 0.60 21.96 14.59
N TYR A 530 1.93 21.99 14.42
CA TYR A 530 2.77 20.84 14.70
C TYR A 530 2.72 20.46 16.19
N TYR A 531 2.24 19.24 16.45
CA TYR A 531 1.93 18.76 17.80
C TYR A 531 3.11 18.88 18.77
N HIS A 532 4.27 18.31 18.43
CA HIS A 532 5.38 18.19 19.38
C HIS A 532 5.98 19.54 19.78
N ALA A 533 6.15 20.47 18.84
CA ALA A 533 6.71 21.79 19.15
C ALA A 533 5.73 22.64 20.00
N ASN A 534 4.44 22.61 19.68
CA ASN A 534 3.42 23.30 20.50
C ASN A 534 3.33 22.68 21.90
N TYR A 535 3.34 21.34 22.02
CA TYR A 535 3.34 20.67 23.32
C TYR A 535 4.58 21.01 24.15
N ASN A 536 5.76 21.05 23.53
CA ASN A 536 7.00 21.45 24.20
C ASN A 536 6.99 22.92 24.64
N LEU A 537 6.47 23.83 23.82
CA LEU A 537 6.27 25.24 24.21
C LEU A 537 5.29 25.36 25.38
N ALA A 538 4.22 24.57 25.39
CA ALA A 538 3.28 24.55 26.52
C ALA A 538 3.97 24.11 27.82
N ARG A 539 4.86 23.10 27.76
CA ARG A 539 5.64 22.63 28.91
C ARG A 539 6.63 23.68 29.42
N LEU A 540 7.30 24.41 28.52
CA LEU A 540 8.17 25.52 28.92
C LEU A 540 7.38 26.66 29.55
N ALA A 541 6.27 27.08 28.94
CA ALA A 541 5.40 28.12 29.48
C ALA A 541 4.81 27.75 30.85
N HIS A 542 4.42 26.48 31.05
CA HIS A 542 3.99 25.95 32.34
C HIS A 542 5.10 26.05 33.40
N LYS A 543 6.35 25.68 33.04
CA LYS A 543 7.51 25.79 33.94
C LYS A 543 7.81 27.25 34.32
N GLU A 544 7.59 28.19 33.41
CA GLU A 544 7.67 29.63 33.63
C GLU A 544 6.45 30.20 34.41
N LYS A 545 5.47 29.36 34.76
CA LYS A 545 4.17 29.72 35.36
C LYS A 545 3.32 30.66 34.48
N ASN A 546 3.60 30.72 33.19
CA ASN A 546 2.77 31.41 32.20
C ASN A 546 1.63 30.49 31.72
N TYR A 547 0.68 30.23 32.61
CA TYR A 547 -0.39 29.26 32.38
C TYR A 547 -1.30 29.62 31.19
N GLY A 548 -1.54 30.92 30.93
CA GLY A 548 -2.34 31.37 29.78
C GLY A 548 -1.71 30.99 28.44
N GLU A 549 -0.39 31.15 28.33
CA GLU A 549 0.35 30.77 27.12
C GLU A 549 0.45 29.24 26.99
N ALA A 550 0.63 28.52 28.10
CA ALA A 550 0.61 27.06 28.10
C ALA A 550 -0.71 26.49 27.55
N LEU A 551 -1.86 27.04 27.96
CA LEU A 551 -3.17 26.63 27.45
C LEU A 551 -3.35 26.97 25.97
N ARG A 552 -2.84 28.11 25.50
CA ARG A 552 -2.88 28.49 24.09
C ARG A 552 -2.10 27.49 23.22
N TYR A 553 -0.90 27.12 23.65
CA TYR A 553 -0.10 26.13 22.93
C TYR A 553 -0.70 24.72 22.97
N LEU A 554 -1.31 24.32 24.08
CA LEU A 554 -2.07 23.07 24.15
C LEU A 554 -3.23 23.03 23.15
N GLU A 555 -3.92 24.16 22.97
CA GLU A 555 -5.01 24.28 22.00
C GLU A 555 -4.50 24.19 20.55
N LEU A 556 -3.34 24.79 20.24
CA LEU A 556 -2.70 24.65 18.93
C LEU A 556 -2.25 23.20 18.66
N ALA A 557 -1.69 22.52 19.66
CA ALA A 557 -1.33 21.10 19.55
C ALA A 557 -2.57 20.22 19.35
N ARG A 558 -3.71 20.58 19.95
CA ARG A 558 -4.99 19.87 19.80
C ARG A 558 -5.53 19.93 18.36
N GLN A 559 -5.25 20.99 17.61
CA GLN A 559 -5.73 21.10 16.22
C GLN A 559 -5.18 20.01 15.30
N SER A 560 -3.97 19.49 15.56
CA SER A 560 -3.40 18.40 14.76
C SER A 560 -3.64 17.01 15.34
N ASN A 561 -3.85 16.89 16.65
CA ASN A 561 -4.12 15.61 17.30
C ASN A 561 -5.19 15.74 18.40
N PRO A 562 -6.47 15.91 18.03
CA PRO A 562 -7.54 16.25 18.97
C PRO A 562 -7.90 15.11 19.93
N LYS A 563 -7.43 13.89 19.69
CA LYS A 563 -7.72 12.72 20.55
C LYS A 563 -6.51 12.25 21.36
N ASN A 564 -5.42 13.02 21.41
CA ASN A 564 -4.25 12.64 22.20
C ASN A 564 -4.51 12.81 23.70
N PRO A 565 -4.47 11.72 24.51
CA PRO A 565 -4.74 11.80 25.94
C PRO A 565 -3.80 12.74 26.70
N GLU A 566 -2.51 12.82 26.31
CA GLU A 566 -1.53 13.65 26.99
C GLU A 566 -1.88 15.14 26.96
N LEU A 567 -2.58 15.62 25.92
CA LEU A 567 -3.04 17.02 25.87
C LEU A 567 -4.05 17.33 26.95
N TYR A 568 -5.02 16.45 27.16
CA TYR A 568 -6.09 16.63 28.14
C TYR A 568 -5.57 16.48 29.56
N ARG A 569 -4.68 15.49 29.78
CA ARG A 569 -3.98 15.31 31.05
C ARG A 569 -3.12 16.52 31.40
N PHE A 570 -2.33 17.02 30.45
CA PHE A 570 -1.47 18.18 30.74
C PHE A 570 -2.30 19.46 30.90
N LYS A 571 -3.37 19.63 30.12
CA LYS A 571 -4.34 20.72 30.29
C LYS A 571 -4.98 20.70 31.67
N SER A 572 -5.38 19.54 32.21
CA SER A 572 -5.95 19.45 33.56
C SER A 572 -4.95 19.87 34.65
N ILE A 573 -3.67 19.52 34.48
CA ILE A 573 -2.60 19.93 35.41
C ILE A 573 -2.42 21.44 35.39
N VAL A 574 -2.31 22.05 34.21
CA VAL A 574 -2.15 23.50 34.05
C VAL A 574 -3.32 24.27 34.66
N LEU A 575 -4.56 23.83 34.40
CA LEU A 575 -5.77 24.47 34.94
C LEU A 575 -5.89 24.33 36.46
N SER A 576 -5.49 23.17 37.00
CA SER A 576 -5.43 22.92 38.44
C SER A 576 -4.48 23.90 39.13
N GLU A 577 -3.26 24.05 38.62
CA GLU A 577 -2.27 24.98 39.17
C GLU A 577 -2.68 26.46 39.02
N MET A 578 -3.49 26.78 38.01
CA MET A 578 -4.08 28.11 37.83
C MET A 578 -5.27 28.39 38.77
N GLY A 579 -5.73 27.38 39.53
CA GLY A 579 -6.87 27.48 40.45
C GLY A 579 -8.25 27.29 39.80
N GLU A 580 -8.31 26.96 38.50
CA GLU A 580 -9.55 26.75 37.75
C GLU A 580 -10.07 25.31 37.88
N ASN A 581 -10.46 24.93 39.09
CA ASN A 581 -10.79 23.55 39.47
C ASN A 581 -11.95 22.92 38.68
N GLU A 582 -12.91 23.71 38.18
CA GLU A 582 -14.01 23.19 37.35
C GLU A 582 -13.51 22.80 35.95
N ARG A 583 -12.81 23.70 35.27
CA ARG A 583 -12.23 23.45 33.94
C ARG A 583 -11.16 22.35 33.99
N ALA A 584 -10.41 22.24 35.09
CA ALA A 584 -9.47 21.15 35.31
C ALA A 584 -10.18 19.78 35.36
N ARG A 585 -11.31 19.69 36.07
CA ARG A 585 -12.13 18.47 36.15
C ARG A 585 -12.74 18.10 34.80
N GLU A 586 -13.19 19.07 34.01
CA GLU A 586 -13.67 18.83 32.65
C GLU A 586 -12.60 18.22 31.75
N ALA A 587 -11.40 18.83 31.70
CA ALA A 587 -10.28 18.32 30.91
C ALA A 587 -9.86 16.90 31.35
N TRP A 588 -9.92 16.61 32.64
CA TRP A 588 -9.66 15.27 33.17
C TRP A 588 -10.76 14.26 32.78
N ALA A 589 -12.03 14.66 32.82
CA ALA A 589 -13.12 13.82 32.36
C ALA A 589 -13.01 13.51 30.86
N GLU A 590 -12.54 14.47 30.05
CA GLU A 590 -12.22 14.25 28.64
C GLU A 590 -11.05 13.26 28.47
N TYR A 591 -9.97 13.42 29.24
CA TYR A 591 -8.85 12.47 29.26
C TYR A 591 -9.31 11.03 29.51
N LEU A 592 -10.15 10.81 30.53
CA LEU A 592 -10.67 9.49 30.89
C LEU A 592 -11.61 8.87 29.85
N ARG A 593 -12.21 9.69 28.97
CA ARG A 593 -13.07 9.21 27.87
C ARG A 593 -12.28 8.76 26.65
N LEU A 594 -10.98 9.02 26.59
CA LEU A 594 -10.18 8.70 25.40
C LEU A 594 -9.78 7.22 25.35
N PRO A 595 -9.74 6.61 24.14
CA PRO A 595 -9.35 5.21 23.97
C PRO A 595 -7.93 4.96 24.52
N GLY A 596 -7.74 3.84 25.22
CA GLY A 596 -6.43 3.41 25.73
C GLY A 596 -6.09 3.89 27.15
N VAL A 597 -6.86 4.81 27.73
CA VAL A 597 -6.68 5.26 29.12
C VAL A 597 -7.38 4.28 30.08
N LYS A 598 -6.62 3.61 30.95
CA LYS A 598 -7.16 2.74 32.00
C LYS A 598 -7.07 3.44 33.36
N VAL A 599 -8.19 3.48 34.09
CA VAL A 599 -8.30 4.11 35.42
C VAL A 599 -7.33 3.49 36.45
N GLY A 600 -6.87 2.26 36.23
CA GLY A 600 -6.00 1.50 37.13
C GLY A 600 -4.52 1.89 37.13
N ASP A 601 -4.03 2.67 36.17
CA ASP A 601 -2.59 2.96 36.02
C ASP A 601 -2.06 4.03 36.99
N PHE A 602 -2.90 4.57 37.90
CA PHE A 602 -2.61 5.81 38.62
C PHE A 602 -2.88 5.80 40.14
N VAL A 603 -2.85 4.64 40.79
CA VAL A 603 -2.86 4.54 42.26
C VAL A 603 -1.42 4.48 42.77
N GLY A 604 -0.76 5.63 42.92
CA GLY A 604 0.61 5.77 43.46
C GLY A 604 0.78 7.01 44.32
N ASP A 605 1.87 7.06 45.10
CA ASP A 605 2.14 8.02 46.20
C ASP A 605 2.01 9.50 45.81
N ASP A 606 1.44 10.29 46.73
CA ASP A 606 0.94 11.66 46.53
C ASP A 606 2.04 12.72 46.26
N ASP A 607 3.32 12.35 46.32
CA ASP A 607 4.48 13.26 46.17
C ASP A 607 5.26 13.10 44.85
N ALA A 608 4.81 12.22 43.93
CA ALA A 608 5.43 12.12 42.61
C ALA A 608 4.98 13.27 41.68
N PRO A 609 5.90 13.98 41.00
CA PRO A 609 5.52 15.00 40.03
C PRO A 609 4.66 14.39 38.91
N GLY A 610 3.39 14.81 38.82
CA GLY A 610 2.43 14.31 37.83
C GLY A 610 1.27 13.46 38.37
N VAL A 611 1.06 13.40 39.69
CA VAL A 611 -0.11 12.78 40.34
C VAL A 611 -1.06 13.86 40.88
N ILE A 612 -2.37 13.69 40.67
CA ILE A 612 -3.40 14.68 41.04
C ILE A 612 -3.68 14.63 42.56
N PRO A 613 -3.84 15.80 43.23
CA PRO A 613 -4.25 15.88 44.62
C PRO A 613 -5.58 15.16 44.90
N LYS A 614 -5.70 14.48 46.05
CA LYS A 614 -6.91 13.75 46.47
C LYS A 614 -8.22 14.55 46.39
N SER A 615 -8.15 15.88 46.47
CA SER A 615 -9.31 16.79 46.37
C SER A 615 -10.02 16.73 45.02
N MET A 616 -9.35 16.30 43.94
CA MET A 616 -9.94 16.16 42.61
C MET A 616 -10.31 14.70 42.26
N ARG A 617 -10.07 13.74 43.15
CA ARG A 617 -10.37 12.30 42.95
C ARG A 617 -11.79 11.90 43.34
N LYS A 618 -12.62 12.84 43.83
CA LYS A 618 -14.03 12.57 44.14
C LYS A 618 -14.93 12.97 42.96
N PRO A 619 -15.98 12.17 42.69
CA PRO A 619 -16.86 12.33 41.54
C PRO A 619 -17.56 13.69 41.50
#